data_AF-A0A956CI59-F1
#
_entry.id   AF-A0A956CI59-F1
#
_cell.length_a   1.000
_cell.length_b   1.000
_cell.length_c   1.000
_cell.angle_alpha   90.00
_cell.angle_beta   90.00
_cell.angle_gamma   90.00
#
_symmetry.space_group_name_H-M   'P 1'
#
loop_
_entity.id
_entity.type
_entity.pdbx_description
1 polymer ?
#
loop_
_entity_poly.entity_id
_entity_poly.type
_entity_poly.pdbx_seq_one_letter_code
_entity_poly.pdbx_strand_id
1 'polypeptide(L)'
;DALHLGEQSVGVDDARKLWGERSVLRASHDPSAGAGGADGVVLSPIIAPRHGAPALGLAALQKARSALGRVRLFALGGVDAGSARACLDAGADGVAVIGAVLDGQDDGPLLAALGTLTS
;
A
#
# COMPACT_ATOMS: atom_id res chain seq x y z
N ASP A 1 1.80 9.15 -13.17
CA ASP A 1 0.42 8.69 -12.90
C ASP A 1 0.34 7.17 -12.87
N ALA A 2 -0.54 6.63 -12.03
CA ALA A 2 -0.81 5.20 -11.93
C ALA A 2 -2.31 4.96 -11.75
N LEU A 3 -2.82 3.85 -12.30
CA LEU A 3 -4.19 3.40 -12.06
C LEU A 3 -4.22 2.53 -10.80
N HIS A 4 -5.10 2.83 -9.86
CA HIS A 4 -5.32 2.00 -8.69
C HIS A 4 -6.61 1.16 -8.86
N LEU A 5 -6.47 -0.16 -8.76
CA LEU A 5 -7.57 -1.13 -8.85
C LEU A 5 -7.90 -1.68 -7.47
N GLY A 6 -9.17 -1.70 -7.10
CA GLY A 6 -9.64 -2.45 -5.92
C GLY A 6 -9.60 -3.96 -6.17
N GLU A 7 -9.70 -4.78 -5.12
CA GLU A 7 -9.74 -6.24 -5.26
C GLU A 7 -10.91 -6.74 -6.12
N GLN A 8 -12.03 -6.02 -6.11
CA GLN A 8 -13.26 -6.35 -6.84
C GLN A 8 -13.33 -5.65 -8.22
N SER A 9 -12.26 -4.95 -8.63
CA SER A 9 -12.20 -4.28 -9.93
C SER A 9 -11.84 -5.26 -11.06
N VAL A 10 -11.80 -4.73 -12.29
CA VAL A 10 -11.34 -5.47 -13.47
C VAL A 10 -9.93 -6.07 -13.29
N GLY A 11 -9.61 -7.10 -14.08
CA GLY A 11 -8.28 -7.69 -14.15
C GLY A 11 -7.21 -6.67 -14.58
N VAL A 12 -5.95 -6.89 -14.20
CA VAL A 12 -4.85 -6.00 -14.63
C VAL A 12 -4.72 -5.99 -16.15
N ASP A 13 -4.87 -7.16 -16.79
CA ASP A 13 -4.78 -7.28 -18.25
C ASP A 13 -5.88 -6.47 -18.96
N ASP A 14 -7.11 -6.48 -18.44
CA ASP A 14 -8.21 -5.69 -19.00
C ASP A 14 -8.01 -4.20 -18.74
N ALA A 15 -7.50 -3.83 -17.56
CA ALA A 15 -7.14 -2.45 -17.27
C ALA A 15 -6.05 -1.94 -18.23
N ARG A 16 -5.04 -2.75 -18.54
CA ARG A 16 -3.94 -2.40 -19.47
C ARG A 16 -4.44 -2.14 -20.89
N LYS A 17 -5.49 -2.85 -21.36
CA LYS A 17 -6.10 -2.57 -22.67
C LYS A 17 -6.65 -1.14 -22.78
N LEU A 18 -7.11 -0.57 -21.67
CA LEU A 18 -7.68 0.78 -21.62
C LEU A 18 -6.65 1.84 -21.19
N TRP A 19 -5.74 1.47 -20.30
CA TRP A 19 -4.80 2.38 -19.64
C TRP A 19 -3.42 2.46 -20.32
N GLY A 20 -3.11 1.48 -21.19
CA GLY A 20 -1.82 1.32 -21.86
C GLY A 20 -0.73 0.79 -20.93
N GLU A 21 0.52 1.05 -21.28
CA GLU A 21 1.74 0.62 -20.56
C GLU A 21 2.03 1.42 -19.26
N ARG A 22 1.05 2.20 -18.78
CA ARG A 22 1.21 2.99 -17.55
C ARG A 22 1.05 2.09 -16.32
N SER A 23 1.67 2.51 -15.21
CA SER A 23 1.67 1.71 -13.98
C SER A 23 0.27 1.41 -13.46
N VAL A 24 0.08 0.17 -13.00
CA VAL A 24 -1.13 -0.32 -12.35
C VAL A 24 -0.80 -0.84 -10.96
N LEU A 25 -1.49 -0.30 -9.96
CA LEU A 25 -1.44 -0.76 -8.57
C LEU A 25 -2.73 -1.51 -8.22
N ARG A 26 -2.63 -2.55 -7.41
CA ARG A 26 -3.79 -3.34 -6.96
C ARG A 26 -3.91 -3.34 -5.45
N ALA A 27 -5.10 -3.08 -4.92
CA ALA A 27 -5.40 -3.29 -3.51
C ALA A 27 -5.41 -4.79 -3.19
N SER A 28 -4.93 -5.15 -2.02
CA SER A 28 -5.05 -6.51 -1.49
C SER A 28 -5.31 -6.52 0.01
N HIS A 29 -6.07 -7.49 0.47
CA HIS A 29 -6.28 -7.81 1.89
C HIS A 29 -5.68 -9.17 2.28
N ASP A 30 -5.02 -9.89 1.35
CA ASP A 30 -4.30 -11.14 1.62
C ASP A 30 -2.79 -10.96 1.43
N PRO A 31 -1.98 -11.04 2.50
CA PRO A 31 -0.53 -10.92 2.42
C PRO A 31 0.16 -12.07 1.68
N SER A 32 -0.56 -13.12 1.29
CA SER A 32 -0.04 -14.26 0.53
C SER A 32 -0.25 -14.10 -0.97
N ALA A 33 -1.05 -13.12 -1.39
CA ALA A 33 -1.40 -12.92 -2.79
C ALA A 33 -0.20 -12.38 -3.58
N GLY A 34 0.00 -12.94 -4.77
CA GLY A 34 0.93 -12.38 -5.75
C GLY A 34 0.37 -11.12 -6.42
N ALA A 35 1.21 -10.46 -7.22
CA ALA A 35 0.85 -9.19 -7.85
C ALA A 35 -0.18 -9.33 -8.99
N GLY A 36 -0.36 -10.53 -9.56
CA GLY A 36 -1.30 -10.75 -10.66
C GLY A 36 -1.08 -9.83 -11.87
N GLY A 37 0.19 -9.56 -12.19
CA GLY A 37 0.59 -8.65 -13.28
C GLY A 37 0.60 -7.16 -12.94
N ALA A 38 0.19 -6.78 -11.71
CA ALA A 38 0.30 -5.40 -11.24
C ALA A 38 1.76 -5.00 -11.02
N ASP A 39 2.07 -3.71 -11.23
CA ASP A 39 3.39 -3.14 -10.97
C ASP A 39 3.60 -2.87 -9.47
N GLY A 40 2.51 -2.88 -8.69
CA GLY A 40 2.55 -2.78 -7.24
C GLY A 40 1.27 -3.23 -6.56
N VAL A 41 1.38 -3.47 -5.26
CA VAL A 41 0.31 -3.89 -4.37
C VAL A 41 0.18 -2.91 -3.21
N VAL A 42 -1.05 -2.53 -2.88
CA VAL A 42 -1.40 -1.77 -1.69
C VAL A 42 -2.05 -2.75 -0.71
N LEU A 43 -1.31 -3.17 0.31
CA LEU A 43 -1.80 -4.11 1.32
C LEU A 43 -2.50 -3.34 2.44
N SER A 44 -3.71 -3.76 2.80
CA SER A 44 -4.49 -3.09 3.84
C SER A 44 -5.52 -4.02 4.50
N PRO A 45 -6.08 -3.65 5.67
CA PRO A 45 -5.58 -2.62 6.57
C PRO A 45 -4.37 -3.11 7.39
N ILE A 46 -3.31 -2.31 7.52
CA ILE A 46 -2.10 -2.74 8.24
C ILE A 46 -2.16 -2.49 9.75
N ILE A 47 -2.51 -1.26 10.17
CA ILE A 47 -2.40 -0.82 11.58
C ILE A 47 -3.77 -0.76 12.26
N ALA A 48 -4.76 -0.14 11.63
CA ALA A 48 -6.08 0.06 12.21
C ALA A 48 -7.16 -0.69 11.41
N PRO A 49 -8.14 -1.35 12.08
CA PRO A 49 -9.21 -2.06 11.40
C PRO A 49 -10.04 -1.12 10.52
N ARG A 50 -10.61 -1.65 9.44
CA ARG A 50 -11.41 -0.86 8.49
C ARG A 50 -12.54 -1.70 7.90
N HIS A 51 -13.75 -1.12 7.87
CA HIS A 51 -14.96 -1.76 7.30
C HIS A 51 -15.20 -3.20 7.80
N GLY A 52 -14.95 -3.47 9.08
CA GLY A 52 -15.11 -4.79 9.69
C GLY A 52 -13.94 -5.76 9.47
N ALA A 53 -12.93 -5.40 8.67
CA ALA A 53 -11.70 -6.16 8.53
C ALA A 53 -10.71 -5.80 9.67
N PRO A 54 -10.14 -6.80 10.38
CA PRO A 54 -9.12 -6.55 11.39
C PRO A 54 -7.81 -6.07 10.75
N ALA A 55 -7.00 -5.38 11.53
CA ALA A 55 -5.64 -5.02 11.10
C ALA A 55 -4.79 -6.27 10.86
N LEU A 56 -4.09 -6.31 9.73
CA LEU A 56 -3.21 -7.41 9.32
C LEU A 56 -1.88 -7.41 10.09
N GLY A 57 -1.45 -6.25 10.58
CA GLY A 57 -0.21 -6.07 11.33
C GLY A 57 1.06 -6.10 10.46
N LEU A 58 2.19 -5.80 11.09
CA LEU A 58 3.49 -5.70 10.41
C LEU A 58 4.00 -7.04 9.85
N ALA A 59 3.68 -8.16 10.51
CA ALA A 59 4.06 -9.49 10.03
C ALA A 59 3.44 -9.82 8.65
N ALA A 60 2.27 -9.24 8.34
CA ALA A 60 1.65 -9.38 7.04
C ALA A 60 2.46 -8.70 5.93
N LEU A 61 3.14 -7.58 6.21
CA LEU A 61 4.03 -6.93 5.24
C LEU A 61 5.23 -7.80 4.91
N GLN A 62 5.82 -8.47 5.91
CA GLN A 62 6.94 -9.40 5.70
C GLN A 62 6.52 -10.58 4.82
N LYS A 63 5.33 -11.13 5.08
CA LYS A 63 4.75 -12.21 4.27
C LYS A 63 4.48 -11.77 2.84
N ALA A 64 3.89 -10.59 2.66
CA ALA A 64 3.62 -10.00 1.35
C ALA A 64 4.91 -9.71 0.59
N ARG A 65 5.93 -9.14 1.25
CA ARG A 65 7.24 -8.91 0.64
C ARG A 65 7.83 -10.21 0.10
N SER A 66 7.74 -11.29 0.87
CA SER A 66 8.19 -12.62 0.46
C SER A 66 7.45 -13.14 -0.77
N ALA A 67 6.12 -12.98 -0.83
CA ALA A 67 5.30 -13.42 -1.96
C ALA A 67 5.52 -12.57 -3.23
N LEU A 68 5.78 -11.27 -3.06
CA LEU A 68 5.82 -10.29 -4.15
C LEU A 68 7.23 -10.08 -4.75
N GLY A 69 8.28 -10.50 -4.06
CA GLY A 69 9.67 -10.38 -4.54
C GLY A 69 10.16 -8.95 -4.70
N ARG A 70 10.11 -8.38 -5.92
CA ARG A 70 10.50 -6.98 -6.22
C ARG A 70 9.34 -6.08 -6.60
N VAL A 71 8.13 -6.62 -6.69
CA VAL A 71 6.92 -5.81 -6.96
C VAL A 71 6.75 -4.81 -5.82
N ARG A 72 6.35 -3.58 -6.15
CA ARG A 72 6.18 -2.51 -5.16
C ARG A 72 5.12 -2.88 -4.14
N LEU A 73 5.41 -2.67 -2.87
CA LEU A 73 4.50 -2.96 -1.76
C LEU A 73 4.26 -1.69 -0.95
N PHE A 74 3.01 -1.26 -0.85
CA PHE A 74 2.60 -0.11 -0.05
C PHE A 74 1.74 -0.56 1.13
N ALA A 75 2.04 -0.04 2.32
CA ALA A 75 1.22 -0.26 3.51
C ALA A 75 0.11 0.80 3.61
N LEU A 76 -1.14 0.38 3.79
CA LEU A 76 -2.29 1.28 3.97
C LEU A 76 -3.18 0.81 5.12
N GLY A 77 -3.81 1.75 5.81
CA GLY A 77 -4.85 1.51 6.81
C GLY A 77 -4.36 1.79 8.23
N GLY A 78 -4.63 3.00 8.72
CA GLY A 78 -4.23 3.46 10.05
C GLY A 78 -2.74 3.78 10.20
N VAL A 79 -1.99 3.87 9.10
CA VAL A 79 -0.57 4.26 9.15
C VAL A 79 -0.46 5.75 9.45
N ASP A 80 0.50 6.10 10.30
CA ASP A 80 0.82 7.45 10.77
C ASP A 80 2.35 7.61 10.91
N ALA A 81 2.80 8.78 11.40
CA ALA A 81 4.22 9.06 11.60
C ALA A 81 4.91 8.07 12.55
N GLY A 82 4.20 7.58 13.58
CA GLY A 82 4.75 6.65 14.57
C GLY A 82 4.90 5.21 14.05
N SER A 83 4.08 4.84 13.07
CA SER A 83 4.05 3.48 12.49
C SER A 83 4.71 3.37 11.11
N ALA A 84 4.93 4.51 10.42
CA ALA A 84 5.50 4.54 9.08
C ALA A 84 6.85 3.81 8.99
N ARG A 85 7.77 4.12 9.90
CA ARG A 85 9.10 3.50 9.91
C ARG A 85 9.02 1.98 10.09
N ALA A 86 8.16 1.51 10.99
CA ALA A 86 7.97 0.08 11.23
C ALA A 86 7.36 -0.65 10.02
N CYS A 87 6.51 0.03 9.23
CA CYS A 87 6.00 -0.52 7.97
C CYS A 87 7.11 -0.69 6.92
N LEU A 88 7.99 0.31 6.80
CA LEU A 88 9.13 0.25 5.88
C LEU A 88 10.12 -0.86 6.29
N ASP A 89 10.48 -0.91 7.57
CA ASP A 89 11.38 -1.95 8.10
C ASP A 89 10.77 -3.36 7.99
N ALA A 90 9.44 -3.49 7.96
CA ALA A 90 8.72 -4.74 7.70
C ALA A 90 8.66 -5.14 6.21
N GLY A 91 9.19 -4.32 5.31
CA GLY A 91 9.33 -4.63 3.88
C GLY A 91 8.42 -3.86 2.94
N ALA A 92 7.67 -2.87 3.41
CA ALA A 92 6.97 -1.94 2.53
C ALA A 92 7.98 -1.01 1.82
N ASP A 93 7.76 -0.75 0.54
CA ASP A 93 8.47 0.27 -0.24
C ASP A 93 7.97 1.69 0.09
N GLY A 94 6.78 1.80 0.66
CA GLY A 94 6.16 3.07 1.03
C GLY A 94 4.90 2.87 1.86
N VAL A 95 4.34 3.98 2.34
CA VAL A 95 3.08 3.99 3.07
C VAL A 95 2.09 4.92 2.40
N ALA A 96 0.81 4.58 2.48
CA ALA A 96 -0.28 5.42 2.02
C ALA A 96 -1.17 5.81 3.21
N VAL A 97 -1.55 7.09 3.24
CA VAL A 97 -2.42 7.66 4.27
C VAL A 97 -3.63 8.32 3.61
N ILE A 98 -4.80 8.18 4.22
CA ILE A 98 -6.04 8.79 3.75
C ILE A 98 -6.69 9.55 4.91
N GLY A 99 -6.90 8.89 6.06
CA GLY A 99 -7.59 9.48 7.22
C GLY A 99 -6.88 10.71 7.80
N ALA A 100 -5.58 10.60 8.12
CA ALA A 100 -4.83 11.70 8.74
C ALA A 100 -4.89 13.02 7.95
N VAL A 101 -4.84 12.93 6.61
CA VAL A 101 -4.90 14.11 5.72
C VAL A 101 -6.33 14.66 5.61
N LEU A 102 -7.33 13.79 5.47
CA LEU A 102 -8.73 14.20 5.36
C LEU A 102 -9.30 14.78 6.67
N ASP A 103 -8.77 14.33 7.80
CA ASP A 103 -9.14 14.83 9.14
C ASP A 103 -8.40 16.14 9.50
N GLY A 104 -7.62 16.70 8.56
CA GLY A 104 -6.91 17.97 8.74
C GLY A 104 -5.75 17.90 9.73
N GLN A 105 -5.19 16.71 9.98
CA GLN A 105 -4.01 16.57 10.81
C GLN A 105 -2.76 17.04 10.06
N ASP A 106 -1.81 17.61 10.81
CA ASP A 106 -0.50 17.99 10.29
C ASP A 106 0.23 16.74 9.77
N ASP A 107 0.56 16.75 8.48
CA ASP A 107 1.27 15.68 7.78
C ASP A 107 2.80 15.85 7.85
N GLY A 108 3.29 16.97 8.37
CA GLY A 108 4.71 17.24 8.59
C GLY A 108 5.46 16.12 9.33
N PRO A 109 4.93 15.61 10.47
CA PRO A 109 5.55 14.48 11.17
C PRO A 109 5.63 13.20 10.33
N LEU A 110 4.63 12.92 9.50
CA LEU A 110 4.63 11.76 8.60
C LEU A 110 5.67 11.94 7.50
N LEU A 111 5.73 13.11 6.88
CA LEU A 111 6.73 13.43 5.86
C LEU A 111 8.16 13.36 6.42
N ALA A 112 8.36 13.83 7.65
CA ALA A 112 9.64 13.72 8.35
C ALA A 112 10.02 12.25 8.62
N ALA A 113 9.07 11.42 9.02
CA ALA A 113 9.29 9.99 9.29
C ALA A 113 9.64 9.19 8.04
N LEU A 114 9.13 9.58 6.87
CA LEU A 114 9.43 8.95 5.59
C LEU A 114 10.77 9.40 4.99
N GLY A 115 11.31 10.53 5.48
CA GLY A 115 12.45 11.20 4.86
C GLY A 115 12.01 11.78 3.51
N THR A 116 11.97 13.09 3.38
CA THR A 116 11.71 13.73 2.09
C THR A 116 12.81 13.31 1.12
N LEU A 117 12.48 12.46 0.14
CA LEU A 117 13.23 12.34 -1.11
C LEU A 117 13.05 13.65 -1.89
N THR A 118 13.69 14.72 -1.44
CA THR A 118 13.92 15.90 -2.28
C THR A 118 15.03 15.55 -3.26
N SER A 119 14.67 15.00 -4.42
CA SER A 119 15.19 15.27 -5.78
C SER A 119 14.84 14.12 -6.72
#